data_AF-T1PML7-F1
#
_entry.id   AF-T1PML7-F1
#
_cell.length_a   1.000
_cell.length_b   1.000
_cell.length_c   1.000
_cell.angle_alpha   90.00
_cell.angle_beta   90.00
_cell.angle_gamma   90.00
#
_symmetry.space_group_name_H-M   'P 1'
#
loop_
_entity.id
_entity.type
_entity.pdbx_description
1 polymer ?
#
loop_
_entity_poly.entity_id
_entity_poly.type
_entity_poly.pdbx_seq_one_letter_code
_entity_poly.pdbx_strand_id
1 'polypeptide(L)'
;MYLYNLTLQKATGITHAVHGNFSGGKQQEVIVSRGKSLELVRPDSNTGKVHTILSTEVFGCIRSLMAFRLTGGNKDYIVVGSDSGRIVILEYNPTKNCLDKVHQETFGKSGCRRIVPGQYLAIDPKGRAVMIGAVEKQKLAYILNRDAQARLTISSPLEAHKSNTFTYHMVGVDVGFDNPMFACLEIDYEEADNDPTGEAAERTQQTLTFYELDLGLNHVVRKYSEPLEEHANFLISVPGGNDGPSGVLICSENYLTYKNLGDQHDIRCPIPRRRNDLDDPERGMIFICSATHRTKSMYFFLVQTEQGDIFKVTLETDDDVVSEIKLKYFDTVPPAVS
;
A
#
# COMPACT_ATOMS: atom_id res chain seq x y z
N MET A 1 34.25 20.55 -23.21
CA MET A 1 34.56 19.82 -21.97
C MET A 1 33.70 18.57 -21.95
N TYR A 2 34.29 17.37 -21.85
CA TYR A 2 33.56 16.11 -21.81
C TYR A 2 33.75 15.48 -20.43
N LEU A 3 32.66 15.02 -19.81
CA LEU A 3 32.65 14.37 -18.50
C LEU A 3 32.00 12.98 -18.61
N TYR A 4 32.36 12.07 -17.72
CA TYR A 4 31.80 10.71 -17.63
C TYR A 4 31.39 10.41 -16.19
N ASN A 5 30.12 9.99 -16.00
CA ASN A 5 29.57 9.66 -14.68
C ASN A 5 29.73 8.16 -14.41
N LEU A 6 30.30 7.81 -13.25
CA LEU A 6 30.40 6.44 -12.75
C LEU A 6 30.02 6.41 -11.27
N THR A 7 29.19 5.42 -10.87
CA THR A 7 28.81 5.20 -9.46
C THR A 7 29.74 4.16 -8.84
N LEU A 8 30.53 4.57 -7.83
CA LEU A 8 31.43 3.67 -7.10
C LEU A 8 30.71 2.89 -6.00
N GLN A 9 29.85 3.57 -5.25
CA GLN A 9 29.01 2.97 -4.23
C GLN A 9 27.57 3.36 -4.51
N LYS A 10 26.70 2.35 -4.64
CA LYS A 10 25.27 2.56 -4.86
C LYS A 10 24.60 3.12 -3.60
N ALA A 11 23.42 3.71 -3.78
CA ALA A 11 22.61 4.17 -2.67
C ALA A 11 22.30 3.01 -1.71
N THR A 12 22.24 3.28 -0.41
CA THR A 12 21.95 2.28 0.63
C THR A 12 20.64 2.54 1.37
N GLY A 13 20.06 3.73 1.25
CA GLY A 13 18.73 4.02 1.80
C GLY A 13 17.66 3.17 1.12
N ILE A 14 16.82 2.50 1.90
CA ILE A 14 15.63 1.79 1.41
C ILE A 14 14.44 2.73 1.55
N THR A 15 13.64 2.82 0.49
CA THR A 15 12.42 3.65 0.46
C THR A 15 11.15 2.82 0.50
N HIS A 16 11.20 1.60 -0.04
CA HIS A 16 10.10 0.65 -0.09
C HIS A 16 10.68 -0.77 -0.01
N ALA A 17 10.00 -1.68 0.67
CA ALA A 17 10.38 -3.09 0.73
C ALA A 17 9.15 -3.99 0.62
N VAL A 18 9.17 -4.93 -0.31
CA VAL A 18 8.06 -5.88 -0.50
C VAL A 18 8.60 -7.30 -0.51
N HIS A 19 7.96 -8.19 0.24
CA HIS A 19 8.35 -9.59 0.29
C HIS A 19 7.39 -10.47 -0.53
N GLY A 20 7.91 -11.59 -1.05
CA GLY A 20 7.14 -12.50 -1.88
C GLY A 20 7.96 -13.70 -2.35
N ASN A 21 7.32 -14.63 -3.02
CA ASN A 21 7.96 -15.74 -3.74
C ASN A 21 8.27 -15.29 -5.18
N PHE A 22 9.27 -14.43 -5.34
CA PHE A 22 9.63 -13.86 -6.64
C PHE A 22 10.34 -14.89 -7.54
N SER A 23 11.04 -15.87 -6.96
CA SER A 23 11.63 -16.98 -7.74
C SER A 23 10.63 -18.09 -8.10
N GLY A 24 9.38 -18.04 -7.59
CA GLY A 24 8.37 -19.09 -7.79
C GLY A 24 8.56 -20.36 -6.94
N GLY A 25 9.54 -20.35 -6.03
CA GLY A 25 9.77 -21.42 -5.04
C GLY A 25 9.03 -21.17 -3.73
N LYS A 26 9.26 -22.04 -2.74
CA LYS A 26 8.74 -21.84 -1.36
C LYS A 26 9.51 -20.77 -0.57
N GLN A 27 10.74 -20.46 -0.99
CA GLN A 27 11.55 -19.43 -0.36
C GLN A 27 10.96 -18.05 -0.63
N GLN A 28 10.93 -17.22 0.41
CA GLN A 28 10.56 -15.82 0.28
C GLN A 28 11.81 -14.98 0.06
N GLU A 29 11.69 -14.01 -0.84
CA GLU A 29 12.68 -13.00 -1.10
C GLU A 29 12.07 -11.61 -0.88
N VAL A 30 12.91 -10.59 -0.86
CA VAL A 30 12.49 -9.20 -0.66
C VAL A 30 13.00 -8.36 -1.82
N ILE A 31 12.11 -7.64 -2.48
CA ILE A 31 12.47 -6.58 -3.42
C ILE A 31 12.52 -5.28 -2.63
N VAL A 32 13.65 -4.58 -2.72
CA VAL A 32 13.85 -3.27 -2.10
C VAL A 32 14.08 -2.20 -3.16
N SER A 33 13.45 -1.05 -2.98
CA SER A 33 13.71 0.16 -3.76
C SER A 33 14.68 1.06 -3.01
N ARG A 34 15.77 1.47 -3.67
CA ARG A 34 16.71 2.48 -3.16
C ARG A 34 16.60 3.80 -3.91
N GLY A 35 15.37 4.15 -4.29
CA GLY A 35 15.05 5.35 -5.07
C GLY A 35 15.22 5.12 -6.57
N LYS A 36 16.48 4.99 -7.04
CA LYS A 36 16.82 4.83 -8.47
C LYS A 36 17.22 3.41 -8.90
N SER A 37 17.22 2.46 -7.96
CA SER A 37 17.56 1.07 -8.21
C SER A 37 16.59 0.12 -7.51
N LEU A 38 16.33 -1.02 -8.16
CA LEU A 38 15.65 -2.16 -7.56
C LEU A 38 16.67 -3.24 -7.23
N GLU A 39 16.57 -3.79 -6.03
CA GLU A 39 17.39 -4.93 -5.62
C GLU A 39 16.50 -6.08 -5.13
N LEU A 40 16.83 -7.30 -5.57
CA LEU A 40 16.28 -8.52 -4.99
C LEU A 40 17.29 -9.03 -3.96
N VAL A 41 16.84 -9.14 -2.71
CA VAL A 41 17.62 -9.72 -1.62
C VAL A 41 16.96 -10.99 -1.10
N ARG A 42 17.78 -11.95 -0.67
CA ARG A 42 17.35 -13.22 -0.11
C ARG A 42 17.87 -13.36 1.32
N PRO A 43 16.98 -13.39 2.32
CA PRO A 43 17.33 -13.84 3.66
C PRO A 43 17.61 -15.34 3.66
N ASP A 44 18.78 -15.75 4.15
CA ASP A 44 19.15 -17.15 4.36
C ASP A 44 18.72 -17.59 5.77
N SER A 45 17.78 -18.53 5.84
CA SER A 45 17.26 -19.06 7.10
C SER A 45 18.29 -19.87 7.89
N ASN A 46 19.34 -20.40 7.25
CA ASN A 46 20.35 -21.20 7.92
C ASN A 46 21.42 -20.33 8.59
N THR A 47 21.85 -19.27 7.92
CA THR A 47 22.93 -18.40 8.41
C THR A 47 22.43 -17.11 9.06
N GLY A 48 21.16 -16.75 8.85
CA GLY A 48 20.57 -15.49 9.30
C GLY A 48 21.07 -14.27 8.53
N LYS A 49 21.81 -14.46 7.42
CA LYS A 49 22.36 -13.36 6.61
C LYS A 49 21.45 -13.02 5.44
N VAL A 50 21.52 -11.77 4.99
CA VAL A 50 20.80 -11.29 3.80
C VAL A 50 21.78 -11.13 2.64
N HIS A 51 21.48 -11.78 1.51
CA HIS A 51 22.32 -11.77 0.32
C HIS A 51 21.63 -11.02 -0.82
N THR A 52 22.33 -10.09 -1.47
CA THR A 52 21.85 -9.47 -2.71
C THR A 52 21.98 -10.44 -3.87
N ILE A 53 20.85 -10.74 -4.53
CA ILE A 53 20.77 -11.65 -5.67
C ILE A 53 20.86 -10.89 -6.99
N LEU A 54 20.15 -9.77 -7.07
CA LEU A 54 20.08 -8.90 -8.23
C LEU A 54 20.07 -7.43 -7.79
N SER A 55 20.72 -6.56 -8.55
CA SER A 55 20.70 -5.11 -8.36
C SER A 55 20.71 -4.40 -9.72
N THR A 56 19.60 -3.72 -10.04
CA THR A 56 19.36 -3.09 -11.35
C THR A 56 19.04 -1.61 -11.16
N GLU A 57 19.78 -0.74 -11.84
CA GLU A 57 19.44 0.68 -11.95
C GLU A 57 18.24 0.84 -12.88
N VAL A 58 17.19 1.52 -12.40
CA VAL A 58 15.96 1.75 -13.19
C VAL A 58 15.99 3.09 -13.93
N PHE A 59 16.96 3.97 -13.61
CA PHE A 59 17.11 5.30 -14.20
C PHE A 59 15.86 6.19 -14.09
N GLY A 60 15.15 6.09 -12.96
CA GLY A 60 13.97 6.88 -12.64
C GLY A 60 13.75 6.95 -11.13
N CYS A 61 12.68 7.60 -10.70
CA CYS A 61 12.30 7.69 -9.29
C CYS A 61 11.16 6.70 -9.02
N ILE A 62 11.45 5.67 -8.21
CA ILE A 62 10.42 4.74 -7.73
C ILE A 62 9.66 5.40 -6.60
N ARG A 63 8.35 5.54 -6.78
CA ARG A 63 7.44 6.26 -5.89
C ARG A 63 6.47 5.34 -5.15
N SER A 64 6.20 4.17 -5.72
CA SER A 64 5.40 3.12 -5.12
C SER A 64 5.84 1.75 -5.66
N LEU A 65 5.78 0.74 -4.80
CA LEU A 65 6.26 -0.61 -5.09
C LEU A 65 5.37 -1.61 -4.36
N MET A 66 4.73 -2.52 -5.09
CA MET A 66 3.91 -3.58 -4.50
C MET A 66 4.09 -4.91 -5.21
N ALA A 67 3.85 -6.01 -4.50
CA ALA A 67 3.86 -7.36 -5.04
C ALA A 67 2.45 -7.93 -5.11
N PHE A 68 2.18 -8.79 -6.10
CA PHE A 68 0.90 -9.48 -6.20
C PHE A 68 1.03 -10.85 -6.83
N ARG A 69 0.02 -11.69 -6.57
CA ARG A 69 -0.10 -13.03 -7.13
C ARG A 69 -1.43 -13.17 -7.83
N LEU A 70 -1.41 -13.67 -9.07
CA LEU A 70 -2.63 -14.09 -9.74
C LEU A 70 -3.25 -15.31 -9.04
N THR A 71 -4.58 -15.42 -9.06
CA THR A 71 -5.30 -16.57 -8.52
C THR A 71 -4.76 -17.90 -9.07
N GLY A 72 -4.33 -18.79 -8.17
CA GLY A 72 -3.74 -20.09 -8.50
C GLY A 72 -2.29 -20.04 -9.00
N GLY A 73 -1.65 -18.86 -9.02
CA GLY A 73 -0.23 -18.72 -9.29
C GLY A 73 0.64 -19.18 -8.12
N ASN A 74 1.92 -19.42 -8.40
CA ASN A 74 2.94 -19.78 -7.39
C ASN A 74 4.07 -18.75 -7.30
N LYS A 75 4.01 -17.68 -8.11
CA LYS A 75 5.05 -16.67 -8.26
C LYS A 75 4.44 -15.29 -8.12
N ASP A 76 5.14 -14.40 -7.43
CA ASP A 76 4.72 -13.02 -7.25
C ASP A 76 5.32 -12.13 -8.34
N TYR A 77 4.47 -11.29 -8.92
CA TYR A 77 4.84 -10.21 -9.81
C TYR A 77 5.09 -8.94 -8.99
N ILE A 78 5.80 -7.99 -9.58
CA ILE A 78 6.15 -6.71 -8.95
C ILE A 78 5.53 -5.59 -9.78
N VAL A 79 4.70 -4.75 -9.18
CA VAL A 79 4.16 -3.55 -9.80
C VAL A 79 4.94 -2.35 -9.31
N VAL A 80 5.38 -1.50 -10.24
CA VAL A 80 6.19 -0.32 -9.95
C VAL A 80 5.47 0.93 -10.47
N GLY A 81 5.16 1.85 -9.55
CA GLY A 81 4.81 3.22 -9.86
C GLY A 81 6.06 4.10 -9.82
N SER A 82 6.31 4.82 -10.92
CA SER A 82 7.51 5.65 -11.10
C SER A 82 7.16 7.06 -11.55
N ASP A 83 8.17 7.89 -11.76
CA ASP A 83 8.06 9.20 -12.39
C ASP A 83 7.89 9.14 -13.92
N SER A 84 7.77 7.96 -14.54
CA SER A 84 7.74 7.86 -16.01
C SER A 84 6.40 8.21 -16.68
N GLY A 85 5.30 8.28 -15.92
CA GLY A 85 3.94 8.33 -16.48
C GLY A 85 3.46 6.98 -17.04
N ARG A 86 4.09 5.88 -16.59
CA ARG A 86 3.79 4.50 -16.96
C ARG A 86 3.70 3.61 -15.72
N ILE A 87 2.86 2.59 -15.79
CA ILE A 87 2.81 1.49 -14.81
C ILE A 87 3.57 0.32 -15.41
N VAL A 88 4.46 -0.27 -14.63
CA VAL A 88 5.31 -1.38 -15.07
C VAL A 88 5.06 -2.58 -14.19
N ILE A 89 4.87 -3.75 -14.82
CA ILE A 89 4.81 -5.03 -14.12
C ILE A 89 6.04 -5.85 -14.49
N LEU A 90 6.78 -6.27 -13.47
CA LEU A 90 8.02 -7.02 -13.58
C LEU A 90 7.83 -8.44 -13.05
N GLU A 91 8.59 -9.37 -13.61
CA GLU A 91 8.72 -10.74 -13.15
C GLU A 91 10.22 -11.06 -12.99
N TYR A 92 10.61 -11.64 -11.84
CA TYR A 92 11.99 -12.05 -11.65
C TYR A 92 12.28 -13.38 -12.35
N ASN A 93 13.31 -13.43 -13.20
CA ASN A 93 13.74 -14.63 -13.89
C ASN A 93 14.99 -15.22 -13.22
N PRO A 94 14.87 -16.30 -12.42
CA PRO A 94 16.02 -16.86 -11.70
C PRO A 94 17.06 -17.49 -12.63
N THR A 95 16.66 -17.97 -13.81
CA THR A 95 17.58 -18.58 -14.79
C THR A 95 18.48 -17.55 -15.45
N LYS A 96 17.92 -16.37 -15.77
CA LYS A 96 18.66 -15.26 -16.39
C LYS A 96 19.24 -14.27 -15.38
N ASN A 97 18.82 -14.37 -14.12
CA ASN A 97 19.06 -13.40 -13.07
C ASN A 97 18.73 -11.96 -13.51
N CYS A 98 17.51 -11.74 -14.02
CA CYS A 98 17.05 -10.43 -14.46
C CYS A 98 15.58 -10.19 -14.10
N LEU A 99 15.16 -8.92 -14.12
CA LEU A 99 13.76 -8.53 -14.02
C LEU A 99 13.21 -8.41 -15.44
N ASP A 100 12.42 -9.39 -15.85
CA ASP A 100 11.72 -9.36 -17.13
C ASP A 100 10.54 -8.39 -17.02
N LYS A 101 10.48 -7.43 -17.95
CA LYS A 101 9.38 -6.48 -18.02
C LYS A 101 8.21 -7.12 -18.76
N VAL A 102 7.23 -7.59 -17.99
CA VAL A 102 6.08 -8.34 -18.53
C VAL A 102 5.07 -7.38 -19.17
N HIS A 103 4.78 -6.26 -18.51
CA HIS A 103 3.86 -5.23 -19.01
C HIS A 103 4.37 -3.83 -18.76
N GLN A 104 3.99 -2.91 -19.64
CA GLN A 104 4.25 -1.48 -19.51
C GLN A 104 3.16 -0.67 -20.20
N GLU A 105 2.24 -0.13 -19.41
CA GLU A 105 1.15 0.71 -19.91
C GLU A 105 1.45 2.19 -19.68
N THR A 106 1.17 3.01 -20.69
CA THR A 106 1.38 4.47 -20.62
C THR A 106 0.06 5.17 -20.36
N PHE A 107 0.02 6.03 -19.34
CA PHE A 107 -1.19 6.76 -18.96
C PHE A 107 -0.98 8.27 -18.81
N GLY A 108 0.28 8.74 -18.73
CA GLY A 108 0.54 10.13 -18.42
C GLY A 108 1.92 10.63 -18.86
N LYS A 109 2.23 11.85 -18.42
CA LYS A 109 3.52 12.51 -18.68
C LYS A 109 4.54 12.15 -17.60
N SER A 110 5.83 12.20 -17.94
CA SER A 110 6.91 11.99 -16.99
C SER A 110 7.10 13.14 -15.99
N GLY A 111 7.75 12.84 -14.88
CA GLY A 111 8.00 13.67 -13.70
C GLY A 111 7.15 13.26 -12.49
N CYS A 112 7.61 13.60 -11.29
CA CYS A 112 6.83 13.52 -10.05
C CYS A 112 5.76 14.62 -10.00
N ARG A 113 4.72 14.49 -10.84
CA ARG A 113 3.66 15.50 -10.97
C ARG A 113 2.55 15.28 -9.94
N ARG A 114 1.89 16.37 -9.56
CA ARG A 114 0.77 16.42 -8.61
C ARG A 114 -0.42 15.55 -9.04
N ILE A 115 -0.84 15.68 -10.29
CA ILE A 115 -2.04 15.02 -10.84
C ILE A 115 -1.75 13.81 -11.73
N VAL A 116 -0.48 13.40 -11.92
CA VAL A 116 -0.18 12.20 -12.73
C VAL A 116 0.06 11.02 -11.79
N PRO A 117 -0.64 9.88 -11.97
CA PRO A 117 -0.51 8.72 -11.11
C PRO A 117 0.90 8.16 -11.01
N GLY A 118 1.22 7.57 -9.86
CA GLY A 118 2.53 6.98 -9.58
C GLY A 118 2.92 7.05 -8.11
N GLN A 119 2.29 7.95 -7.34
CA GLN A 119 2.58 8.12 -5.91
C GLN A 119 2.02 6.98 -5.07
N TYR A 120 0.77 6.61 -5.32
CA TYR A 120 0.08 5.59 -4.56
C TYR A 120 -0.23 4.39 -5.44
N LEU A 121 -0.21 3.21 -4.83
CA LEU A 121 -0.48 1.96 -5.49
C LEU A 121 -1.25 1.07 -4.53
N ALA A 122 -2.36 0.51 -4.97
CA ALA A 122 -3.21 -0.40 -4.21
C ALA A 122 -3.53 -1.62 -5.08
N ILE A 123 -3.58 -2.82 -4.50
CA ILE A 123 -3.74 -4.08 -5.23
C ILE A 123 -4.83 -4.88 -4.54
N ASP A 124 -5.73 -5.46 -5.33
CA ASP A 124 -6.67 -6.48 -4.87
C ASP A 124 -5.89 -7.68 -4.31
N PRO A 125 -6.12 -8.11 -3.06
CA PRO A 125 -5.35 -9.20 -2.44
C PRO A 125 -5.42 -10.55 -3.17
N LYS A 126 -6.39 -10.75 -4.08
CA LYS A 126 -6.45 -11.93 -4.98
C LYS A 126 -5.79 -11.70 -6.34
N GLY A 127 -5.16 -10.55 -6.54
CA GLY A 127 -4.40 -10.18 -7.74
C GLY A 127 -5.25 -9.94 -8.98
N ARG A 128 -6.53 -9.60 -8.83
CA ARG A 128 -7.46 -9.39 -9.96
C ARG A 128 -7.43 -7.98 -10.51
N ALA A 129 -7.01 -7.01 -9.70
CA ALA A 129 -6.95 -5.61 -10.10
C ALA A 129 -5.85 -4.86 -9.36
N VAL A 130 -5.37 -3.79 -9.98
CA VAL A 130 -4.43 -2.83 -9.39
C VAL A 130 -4.92 -1.42 -9.66
N MET A 131 -4.85 -0.56 -8.65
CA MET A 131 -5.19 0.85 -8.73
C MET A 131 -3.94 1.69 -8.48
N ILE A 132 -3.66 2.62 -9.39
CA ILE A 132 -2.56 3.57 -9.29
C ILE A 132 -3.13 4.98 -9.15
N GLY A 133 -2.63 5.72 -8.16
CA GLY A 133 -3.13 7.03 -7.76
C GLY A 133 -2.07 8.12 -7.86
N ALA A 134 -2.52 9.33 -8.17
CA ALA A 134 -1.77 10.58 -8.01
C ALA A 134 -1.99 11.15 -6.61
N VAL A 135 -1.26 12.21 -6.25
CA VAL A 135 -1.51 12.96 -5.01
C VAL A 135 -2.86 13.66 -5.06
N GLU A 136 -3.30 14.05 -6.25
CA GLU A 136 -4.56 14.72 -6.45
C GLU A 136 -5.25 14.21 -7.71
N LYS A 137 -6.59 14.19 -7.68
CA LYS A 137 -7.49 14.03 -8.82
C LYS A 137 -7.49 12.67 -9.50
N GLN A 138 -6.37 12.28 -10.12
CA GLN A 138 -6.33 11.13 -11.00
C GLN A 138 -6.07 9.83 -10.25
N LYS A 139 -6.97 8.87 -10.43
CA LYS A 139 -6.79 7.46 -10.09
C LYS A 139 -7.19 6.61 -11.28
N LEU A 140 -6.44 5.54 -11.54
CA LEU A 140 -6.65 4.60 -12.63
C LEU A 140 -6.64 3.18 -12.08
N ALA A 141 -7.62 2.37 -12.46
CA ALA A 141 -7.66 0.95 -12.14
C ALA A 141 -7.39 0.11 -13.39
N TYR A 142 -6.62 -0.96 -13.23
CA TYR A 142 -6.31 -1.94 -14.25
C TYR A 142 -6.77 -3.31 -13.78
N ILE A 143 -7.43 -4.05 -14.67
CA ILE A 143 -7.83 -5.44 -14.44
C ILE A 143 -6.67 -6.32 -14.87
N LEU A 144 -6.32 -7.27 -14.02
CA LEU A 144 -5.24 -8.22 -14.22
C LEU A 144 -5.86 -9.60 -14.45
N ASN A 145 -5.49 -10.23 -15.55
CA ASN A 145 -6.00 -11.55 -15.90
C ASN A 145 -4.87 -12.44 -16.45
N ARG A 146 -5.20 -13.68 -16.81
CA ARG A 146 -4.30 -14.61 -17.47
C ARG A 146 -4.86 -15.08 -18.81
N ASP A 147 -4.01 -15.17 -19.82
CA ASP A 147 -4.38 -15.78 -21.09
C ASP A 147 -4.42 -17.33 -21.00
N ALA A 148 -4.77 -17.99 -22.10
CA ALA A 148 -4.81 -19.45 -22.18
C ALA A 148 -3.42 -20.10 -21.99
N GLN A 149 -2.34 -19.34 -22.15
CA GLN A 149 -0.96 -19.75 -21.92
C GLN A 149 -0.46 -19.37 -20.52
N ALA A 150 -1.36 -18.99 -19.61
CA ALA A 150 -1.06 -18.57 -18.23
C ALA A 150 -0.15 -17.33 -18.12
N ARG A 151 -0.05 -16.53 -19.17
CA ARG A 151 0.67 -15.24 -19.14
C ARG A 151 -0.25 -14.16 -18.59
N LEU A 152 0.31 -13.30 -17.74
CA LEU A 152 -0.38 -12.11 -17.26
C LEU A 152 -0.85 -11.25 -18.44
N THR A 153 -2.06 -10.72 -18.36
CA THR A 153 -2.61 -9.70 -19.25
C THR A 153 -3.15 -8.54 -18.42
N ILE A 154 -3.09 -7.33 -18.99
CA ILE A 154 -3.56 -6.09 -18.36
C ILE A 154 -4.63 -5.45 -19.25
N SER A 155 -5.71 -4.95 -18.65
CA SER A 155 -6.77 -4.23 -19.36
C SER A 155 -6.36 -2.80 -19.72
N SER A 156 -7.20 -2.13 -20.51
CA SER A 156 -7.18 -0.67 -20.57
C SER A 156 -7.51 -0.06 -19.19
N PRO A 157 -7.00 1.14 -18.89
CA PRO A 157 -7.26 1.79 -17.60
C PRO A 157 -8.73 2.21 -17.47
N LEU A 158 -9.29 1.97 -16.30
CA LEU A 158 -10.59 2.49 -15.88
C LEU A 158 -10.38 3.72 -14.99
N GLU A 159 -11.04 4.82 -15.33
CA GLU A 159 -10.85 6.09 -14.65
C GLU A 159 -11.72 6.19 -13.38
N ALA A 160 -11.10 6.63 -12.29
CA ALA A 160 -11.77 6.95 -11.02
C ALA A 160 -11.38 8.37 -10.56
N HIS A 161 -11.50 9.33 -11.48
CA HIS A 161 -11.07 10.71 -11.26
C HIS A 161 -12.06 11.48 -10.37
N LYS A 162 -11.54 12.30 -9.47
CA LYS A 162 -12.33 13.24 -8.67
C LYS A 162 -11.55 14.54 -8.50
N SER A 163 -12.00 15.61 -9.18
CA SER A 163 -11.36 16.93 -9.10
C SER A 163 -11.31 17.46 -7.67
N ASN A 164 -10.33 18.32 -7.38
CA ASN A 164 -10.20 19.03 -6.11
C ASN A 164 -10.03 18.11 -4.89
N THR A 165 -9.59 16.87 -5.12
CA THR A 165 -9.44 15.89 -4.04
C THR A 165 -8.00 15.44 -3.92
N PHE A 166 -7.42 15.67 -2.74
CA PHE A 166 -6.15 15.10 -2.34
C PHE A 166 -6.34 13.66 -1.88
N THR A 167 -5.36 12.81 -2.17
CA THR A 167 -5.27 11.45 -1.66
C THR A 167 -4.07 11.34 -0.75
N TYR A 168 -4.27 10.80 0.46
CA TYR A 168 -3.24 10.63 1.49
C TYR A 168 -2.66 9.22 1.47
N HIS A 169 -3.51 8.21 1.27
CA HIS A 169 -3.09 6.82 1.19
C HIS A 169 -4.15 5.99 0.46
N MET A 170 -3.75 4.84 -0.09
CA MET A 170 -4.63 3.90 -0.79
C MET A 170 -4.27 2.46 -0.43
N VAL A 171 -5.28 1.62 -0.19
CA VAL A 171 -5.11 0.17 0.01
C VAL A 171 -6.18 -0.62 -0.71
N GLY A 172 -5.85 -1.85 -1.12
CA GLY A 172 -6.85 -2.82 -1.57
C GLY A 172 -7.52 -3.45 -0.35
N VAL A 173 -8.84 -3.64 -0.42
CA VAL A 173 -9.65 -4.28 0.62
C VAL A 173 -9.79 -5.75 0.24
N ASP A 174 -9.50 -6.68 1.16
CA ASP A 174 -9.66 -8.11 0.89
C ASP A 174 -11.14 -8.50 0.98
N VAL A 175 -11.87 -8.42 -0.12
CA VAL A 175 -13.30 -8.77 -0.21
C VAL A 175 -13.51 -10.22 -0.64
N GLY A 176 -12.53 -11.10 -0.43
CA GLY A 176 -12.60 -12.47 -0.94
C GLY A 176 -12.65 -12.50 -2.47
N PHE A 177 -13.79 -12.91 -3.04
CA PHE A 177 -14.00 -12.97 -4.49
C PHE A 177 -15.09 -12.04 -5.01
N ASP A 178 -15.63 -11.17 -4.15
CA ASP A 178 -16.54 -10.10 -4.59
C ASP A 178 -15.80 -9.05 -5.42
N ASN A 179 -16.53 -8.09 -5.99
CA ASN A 179 -15.95 -7.02 -6.81
C ASN A 179 -14.78 -6.32 -6.08
N PRO A 180 -13.57 -6.25 -6.67
CA PRO A 180 -12.41 -5.64 -6.04
C PRO A 180 -12.71 -4.24 -5.52
N MET A 181 -12.19 -3.94 -4.33
CA MET A 181 -12.45 -2.68 -3.65
C MET A 181 -11.16 -2.02 -3.18
N PHE A 182 -11.12 -0.69 -3.30
CA PHE A 182 -9.97 0.13 -2.95
C PHE A 182 -10.41 1.22 -1.96
N ALA A 183 -9.82 1.22 -0.78
CA ALA A 183 -10.06 2.24 0.24
C ALA A 183 -9.00 3.33 0.13
N CYS A 184 -9.45 4.59 0.11
CA CYS A 184 -8.59 5.77 -0.03
C CYS A 184 -8.90 6.78 1.08
N LEU A 185 -7.86 7.41 1.61
CA LEU A 185 -7.98 8.58 2.47
C LEU A 185 -7.98 9.85 1.61
N GLU A 186 -9.05 10.64 1.69
CA GLU A 186 -9.29 11.75 0.77
C GLU A 186 -9.71 13.04 1.47
N ILE A 187 -9.28 14.19 0.94
CA ILE A 187 -9.74 15.52 1.35
C ILE A 187 -10.16 16.30 0.12
N ASP A 188 -11.41 16.77 0.09
CA ASP A 188 -11.88 17.72 -0.92
C ASP A 188 -11.59 19.15 -0.43
N TYR A 189 -10.84 19.93 -1.22
CA TYR A 189 -10.43 21.28 -0.87
C TYR A 189 -11.17 22.36 -1.67
N GLU A 190 -12.19 22.00 -2.45
CA GLU A 190 -12.94 22.94 -3.29
C GLU A 190 -13.56 24.08 -2.47
N GLU A 191 -14.16 23.79 -1.31
CA GLU A 191 -14.73 24.83 -0.44
C GLU A 191 -13.65 25.74 0.15
N ALA A 192 -12.53 25.16 0.59
CA ALA A 192 -11.43 25.90 1.21
C ALA A 192 -10.77 26.90 0.25
N ASP A 193 -10.62 26.55 -1.02
CA ASP A 193 -10.07 27.46 -2.04
C ASP A 193 -10.97 28.68 -2.33
N ASN A 194 -12.27 28.55 -2.06
CA ASN A 194 -13.27 29.58 -2.33
C ASN A 194 -13.64 30.42 -1.10
N ASP A 195 -13.04 30.16 0.06
CA ASP A 195 -13.32 30.84 1.32
C ASP A 195 -12.14 31.71 1.80
N PRO A 196 -12.18 33.04 1.61
CA PRO A 196 -11.14 33.95 2.08
C PRO A 196 -11.01 34.04 3.61
N THR A 197 -11.99 33.54 4.38
CA THR A 197 -11.97 33.63 5.85
C THR A 197 -11.08 32.57 6.50
N GLY A 198 -10.90 31.43 5.83
CA GLY A 198 -10.15 30.27 6.32
C GLY A 198 -10.99 29.30 7.17
N GLU A 199 -12.24 29.62 7.49
CA GLU A 199 -13.12 28.75 8.29
C GLU A 199 -13.40 27.42 7.60
N ALA A 200 -13.57 27.42 6.27
CA ALA A 200 -13.77 26.20 5.50
C ALA A 200 -12.56 25.27 5.59
N ALA A 201 -11.33 25.81 5.58
CA ALA A 201 -10.12 25.01 5.70
C ALA A 201 -10.04 24.30 7.07
N GLU A 202 -10.41 24.99 8.15
CA GLU A 202 -10.43 24.43 9.50
C GLU A 202 -11.52 23.36 9.70
N ARG A 203 -12.68 23.52 9.03
CA ARG A 203 -13.78 22.55 9.10
C ARG A 203 -13.60 21.34 8.19
N THR A 204 -12.70 21.40 7.21
CA THR A 204 -12.58 20.36 6.19
C THR A 204 -12.04 19.05 6.80
N GLN A 205 -12.87 18.01 6.78
CA GLN A 205 -12.53 16.70 7.31
C GLN A 205 -11.94 15.78 6.24
N GLN A 206 -11.05 14.89 6.67
CA GLN A 206 -10.63 13.76 5.85
C GLN A 206 -11.76 12.73 5.78
N THR A 207 -11.90 12.10 4.61
CA THR A 207 -12.91 11.09 4.33
C THR A 207 -12.24 9.76 3.97
N LEU A 208 -12.80 8.66 4.46
CA LEU A 208 -12.50 7.32 3.99
C LEU A 208 -13.47 6.98 2.85
N THR A 209 -12.93 6.81 1.65
CA THR A 209 -13.70 6.54 0.44
C THR A 209 -13.39 5.16 -0.11
N PHE A 210 -14.43 4.37 -0.38
CA PHE A 210 -14.31 3.05 -1.02
C PHE A 210 -14.71 3.14 -2.48
N TYR A 211 -13.78 2.77 -3.35
CA TYR A 211 -14.00 2.60 -4.79
C TYR A 211 -14.20 1.11 -5.08
N GLU A 212 -15.31 0.77 -5.72
CA GLU A 212 -15.61 -0.58 -6.16
C GLU A 212 -15.37 -0.68 -7.67
N LEU A 213 -14.65 -1.71 -8.08
CA LEU A 213 -14.44 -2.07 -9.47
C LEU A 213 -15.44 -3.17 -9.84
N ASP A 214 -16.48 -2.80 -10.57
CA ASP A 214 -17.45 -3.76 -11.08
C ASP A 214 -16.85 -4.50 -12.28
N LEU A 215 -16.50 -5.77 -12.09
CA LEU A 215 -15.90 -6.62 -13.14
C LEU A 215 -16.89 -6.96 -14.25
N GLY A 216 -18.20 -6.96 -13.98
CA GLY A 216 -19.23 -7.26 -14.96
C GLY A 216 -19.56 -6.06 -15.84
N LEU A 217 -19.69 -4.89 -15.22
CA LEU A 217 -19.99 -3.62 -15.92
C LEU A 217 -18.73 -2.88 -16.39
N ASN A 218 -17.54 -3.35 -16.01
CA ASN A 218 -16.24 -2.81 -16.41
C ASN A 218 -16.09 -1.29 -16.17
N HIS A 219 -16.47 -0.84 -14.97
CA HIS A 219 -16.29 0.55 -14.53
C HIS A 219 -15.96 0.60 -13.03
N VAL A 220 -15.38 1.72 -12.59
CA VAL A 220 -15.12 2.00 -11.17
C VAL A 220 -16.17 2.97 -10.66
N VAL A 221 -16.78 2.66 -9.52
CA VAL A 221 -17.76 3.53 -8.85
C VAL A 221 -17.26 3.88 -7.46
N ARG A 222 -17.51 5.13 -7.04
CA ARG A 222 -17.32 5.54 -5.64
C ARG A 222 -18.52 5.04 -4.83
N LYS A 223 -18.37 3.87 -4.22
CA LYS A 223 -19.47 3.16 -3.55
C LYS A 223 -19.84 3.77 -2.21
N TYR A 224 -18.82 4.16 -1.44
CA TYR A 224 -18.99 4.65 -0.07
C TYR A 224 -18.02 5.77 0.23
N SER A 225 -18.44 6.70 1.08
CA SER A 225 -17.59 7.80 1.56
C SER A 225 -18.08 8.27 2.90
N GLU A 226 -17.22 8.25 3.89
CA GLU A 226 -17.54 8.75 5.23
C GLU A 226 -16.44 9.64 5.79
N PRO A 227 -16.79 10.71 6.51
CA PRO A 227 -15.82 11.53 7.23
C PRO A 227 -15.17 10.74 8.36
N LEU A 228 -13.90 11.06 8.62
CA LEU A 228 -13.14 10.58 9.75
C LEU A 228 -13.15 11.65 10.85
N GLU A 229 -13.11 11.18 12.10
CA GLU A 229 -13.05 12.05 13.27
C GLU A 229 -11.69 12.74 13.38
N GLU A 230 -10.59 12.00 13.15
CA GLU A 230 -9.24 12.52 13.08
C GLU A 230 -8.59 12.28 11.71
N HIS A 231 -7.61 13.12 11.37
CA HIS A 231 -6.77 12.91 10.20
C HIS A 231 -5.91 11.64 10.37
N ALA A 232 -6.07 10.74 9.43
CA ALA A 232 -5.32 9.52 9.27
C ALA A 232 -4.14 9.70 8.31
N ASN A 233 -3.04 9.00 8.60
CA ASN A 233 -1.84 9.05 7.79
C ASN A 233 -1.72 7.88 6.81
N PHE A 234 -2.07 6.65 7.20
CA PHE A 234 -2.15 5.51 6.29
C PHE A 234 -3.18 4.45 6.71
N LEU A 235 -3.44 3.51 5.81
CA LEU A 235 -4.41 2.43 5.97
C LEU A 235 -3.71 1.07 5.95
N ILE A 236 -4.28 0.07 6.62
CA ILE A 236 -3.83 -1.32 6.61
C ILE A 236 -4.98 -2.19 6.10
N SER A 237 -4.70 -3.02 5.10
CA SER A 237 -5.66 -4.01 4.60
C SER A 237 -5.85 -5.14 5.60
N VAL A 238 -7.09 -5.37 6.02
CA VAL A 238 -7.45 -6.50 6.90
C VAL A 238 -7.82 -7.70 6.02
N PRO A 239 -7.25 -8.90 6.28
CA PRO A 239 -7.63 -10.12 5.56
C PRO A 239 -9.13 -10.38 5.63
N GLY A 240 -9.69 -10.86 4.52
CA GLY A 240 -11.14 -11.04 4.38
C GLY A 240 -11.51 -12.32 3.64
N GLY A 241 -12.82 -12.47 3.39
CA GLY A 241 -13.39 -13.73 2.90
C GLY A 241 -13.26 -14.81 3.98
N ASN A 242 -12.70 -15.97 3.62
CA ASN A 242 -12.57 -17.08 4.57
C ASN A 242 -11.44 -16.90 5.60
N ASP A 243 -10.59 -15.88 5.44
CA ASP A 243 -9.39 -15.68 6.26
C ASP A 243 -9.56 -14.58 7.34
N GLY A 244 -10.68 -13.86 7.34
CA GLY A 244 -10.93 -12.76 8.27
C GLY A 244 -12.14 -11.89 7.90
N PRO A 245 -12.38 -10.80 8.64
CA PRO A 245 -13.59 -9.99 8.55
C PRO A 245 -13.57 -8.94 7.42
N SER A 246 -12.49 -8.84 6.64
CA SER A 246 -12.28 -7.74 5.67
C SER A 246 -12.20 -6.37 6.35
N GLY A 247 -12.32 -5.29 5.58
CA GLY A 247 -12.23 -3.91 6.05
C GLY A 247 -10.81 -3.35 6.09
N VAL A 248 -10.65 -2.24 6.81
CA VAL A 248 -9.38 -1.52 6.93
C VAL A 248 -9.12 -1.08 8.36
N LEU A 249 -7.84 -1.06 8.74
CA LEU A 249 -7.39 -0.30 9.91
C LEU A 249 -6.89 1.06 9.45
N ILE A 250 -7.38 2.10 10.11
CA ILE A 250 -7.07 3.50 9.87
C ILE A 250 -6.11 3.93 10.97
N CYS A 251 -4.89 4.28 10.59
CA CYS A 251 -3.90 4.82 11.50
C CYS A 251 -4.08 6.35 11.55
N SER A 252 -4.44 6.88 12.72
CA SER A 252 -4.62 8.30 12.96
C SER A 252 -3.74 8.76 14.12
N GLU A 253 -3.68 10.08 14.33
CA GLU A 253 -3.01 10.64 15.49
C GLU A 253 -3.65 10.12 16.79
N ASN A 254 -2.84 9.48 17.63
CA ASN A 254 -3.19 8.85 18.91
C ASN A 254 -4.18 7.68 18.86
N TYR A 255 -4.71 7.30 17.70
CA TYR A 255 -5.74 6.26 17.58
C TYR A 255 -5.49 5.29 16.42
N LEU A 256 -5.89 4.04 16.65
CA LEU A 256 -6.10 3.04 15.61
C LEU A 256 -7.59 2.72 15.52
N THR A 257 -8.17 2.89 14.34
CA THR A 257 -9.61 2.67 14.13
C THR A 257 -9.82 1.56 13.12
N TYR A 258 -10.57 0.51 13.48
CA TYR A 258 -11.07 -0.47 12.53
C TYR A 258 -12.40 -0.01 11.95
N LYS A 259 -12.50 -0.08 10.63
CA LYS A 259 -13.70 0.30 9.89
C LYS A 259 -13.95 -0.65 8.74
N ASN A 260 -15.20 -1.07 8.60
CA ASN A 260 -15.66 -1.89 7.49
C ASN A 260 -17.00 -1.38 6.97
N LEU A 261 -17.40 -1.81 5.79
CA LEU A 261 -18.71 -1.49 5.23
C LEU A 261 -19.81 -2.34 5.89
N GLY A 262 -21.05 -1.87 5.81
CA GLY A 262 -22.22 -2.58 6.32
C GLY A 262 -22.54 -2.23 7.77
N ASP A 263 -22.98 -3.22 8.54
CA ASP A 263 -23.46 -3.04 9.91
C ASP A 263 -22.33 -3.05 10.97
N GLN A 264 -21.06 -3.10 10.53
CA GLN A 264 -19.91 -3.05 11.42
C GLN A 264 -19.77 -1.66 12.05
N HIS A 265 -19.81 -1.60 13.38
CA HIS A 265 -19.51 -0.36 14.10
C HIS A 265 -18.00 -0.04 14.08
N ASP A 266 -17.70 1.25 14.06
CA ASP A 266 -16.33 1.76 14.18
C ASP A 266 -15.74 1.39 15.55
N ILE A 267 -14.61 0.68 15.55
CA ILE A 267 -13.91 0.28 16.78
C ILE A 267 -12.61 1.06 16.86
N ARG A 268 -12.41 1.74 17.99
CA ARG A 268 -11.26 2.63 18.19
C ARG A 268 -10.42 2.13 19.35
N CYS A 269 -9.10 2.16 19.18
CA CYS A 269 -8.13 1.81 20.20
C CYS A 269 -7.06 2.92 20.30
N PRO A 270 -6.88 3.56 21.47
CA PRO A 270 -5.83 4.57 21.62
C PRO A 270 -4.45 3.93 21.56
N ILE A 271 -3.48 4.65 20.99
CA ILE A 271 -2.08 4.21 20.89
C ILE A 271 -1.44 4.25 22.29
N PRO A 272 -0.91 3.12 22.80
CA PRO A 272 -0.25 3.11 24.10
C PRO A 272 0.99 4.01 24.12
N ARG A 273 1.15 4.80 25.18
CA ARG A 273 2.32 5.65 25.41
C ARG A 273 3.33 4.98 26.34
N ARG A 274 4.61 5.29 26.18
CA ARG A 274 5.65 4.88 27.12
C ARG A 274 5.40 5.52 28.49
N ARG A 275 5.71 4.78 29.55
CA ARG A 275 5.61 5.31 30.91
C ARG A 275 6.71 6.35 31.13
N ASN A 276 6.35 7.52 31.65
CA ASN A 276 7.29 8.62 31.92
C ASN A 276 8.06 9.08 30.68
N ASP A 277 7.35 9.24 29.56
CA ASP A 277 7.93 9.77 28.32
C ASP A 277 8.55 11.16 28.56
N LEU A 278 9.69 11.41 27.91
CA LEU A 278 10.42 12.68 28.02
C LEU A 278 10.00 13.68 26.92
N ASP A 279 9.30 13.18 25.90
CA ASP A 279 8.72 14.01 24.86
C ASP A 279 7.61 14.92 25.41
N ASP A 280 7.35 16.01 24.69
CA ASP A 280 6.29 16.96 25.03
C ASP A 280 4.92 16.25 25.11
N PRO A 281 4.21 16.31 26.26
CA PRO A 281 2.88 15.71 26.40
C PRO A 281 1.84 16.23 25.41
N GLU A 282 2.01 17.43 24.85
CA GLU A 282 1.09 17.98 23.84
C GLU A 282 1.29 17.36 22.45
N ARG A 283 2.45 16.72 22.20
CA ARG A 283 2.73 16.08 20.92
C ARG A 283 1.98 14.76 20.78
N GLY A 284 1.22 14.58 19.70
CA GLY A 284 0.59 13.32 19.34
C GLY A 284 1.56 12.20 18.96
N MET A 285 1.01 11.00 18.72
CA MET A 285 1.76 9.82 18.28
C MET A 285 1.08 9.22 17.06
N ILE A 286 1.83 8.82 16.05
CA ILE A 286 1.32 8.10 14.88
C ILE A 286 2.11 6.80 14.66
N PHE A 287 1.52 5.90 13.88
CA PHE A 287 2.25 4.79 13.29
C PHE A 287 2.96 5.25 12.01
N ILE A 288 4.12 4.71 11.70
CA ILE A 288 4.93 5.08 10.52
C ILE A 288 4.97 3.99 9.45
N CYS A 289 4.76 2.73 9.84
CA CYS A 289 4.67 1.60 8.92
C CYS A 289 3.89 0.44 9.54
N SER A 290 3.49 -0.50 8.70
CA SER A 290 2.84 -1.74 9.11
C SER A 290 3.34 -2.94 8.32
N ALA A 291 3.36 -4.11 8.95
CA ALA A 291 3.51 -5.39 8.30
C ALA A 291 2.32 -6.28 8.62
N THR A 292 1.76 -6.94 7.62
CA THR A 292 0.66 -7.89 7.77
C THR A 292 1.20 -9.31 7.67
N HIS A 293 1.00 -10.12 8.70
CA HIS A 293 1.37 -11.52 8.69
C HIS A 293 0.11 -12.40 8.70
N ARG A 294 -0.03 -13.25 7.67
CA ARG A 294 -1.14 -14.18 7.51
C ARG A 294 -0.63 -15.62 7.50
N THR A 295 -1.23 -16.46 8.35
CA THR A 295 -1.11 -17.92 8.27
C THR A 295 -2.46 -18.52 7.92
N LYS A 296 -2.54 -19.85 7.80
CA LYS A 296 -3.81 -20.55 7.55
C LYS A 296 -4.81 -20.46 8.70
N SER A 297 -4.34 -20.17 9.92
CA SER A 297 -5.16 -20.24 11.14
C SER A 297 -5.34 -18.90 11.83
N MET A 298 -4.46 -17.93 11.55
CA MET A 298 -4.49 -16.62 12.19
C MET A 298 -3.83 -15.57 11.32
N TYR A 299 -4.20 -14.33 11.55
CA TYR A 299 -3.47 -13.17 11.06
C TYR A 299 -3.17 -12.23 12.23
N PHE A 300 -2.16 -11.39 12.06
CA PHE A 300 -1.87 -10.28 12.96
C PHE A 300 -1.09 -9.22 12.20
N PHE A 301 -1.06 -8.03 12.77
CA PHE A 301 -0.29 -6.91 12.23
C PHE A 301 0.83 -6.54 13.18
N LEU A 302 1.95 -6.11 12.62
CA LEU A 302 2.99 -5.41 13.36
C LEU A 302 2.96 -3.96 12.90
N VAL A 303 2.67 -3.02 13.80
CA VAL A 303 2.62 -1.58 13.49
C VAL A 303 3.67 -0.86 14.32
N GLN A 304 4.46 0.01 13.70
CA GLN A 304 5.56 0.70 14.36
C GLN A 304 5.22 2.17 14.58
N THR A 305 5.49 2.71 15.78
CA THR A 305 5.33 4.14 16.09
C THR A 305 6.54 4.97 15.65
N GLU A 306 6.43 6.30 15.71
CA GLU A 306 7.54 7.23 15.45
C GLU A 306 8.76 7.00 16.37
N GLN A 307 8.53 6.52 17.60
CA GLN A 307 9.58 6.19 18.58
C GLN A 307 10.21 4.80 18.36
N GLY A 308 9.75 4.07 17.35
CA GLY A 308 10.26 2.74 17.01
C GLY A 308 9.59 1.58 17.73
N ASP A 309 8.54 1.84 18.52
CA ASP A 309 7.80 0.79 19.23
C ASP A 309 6.95 -0.01 18.26
N ILE A 310 7.17 -1.32 18.20
CA ILE A 310 6.35 -2.25 17.45
C ILE A 310 5.24 -2.78 18.37
N PHE A 311 4.00 -2.64 17.90
CA PHE A 311 2.84 -3.27 18.51
C PHE A 311 2.36 -4.42 17.65
N LYS A 312 2.07 -5.56 18.29
CA LYS A 312 1.29 -6.63 17.70
C LYS A 312 -0.19 -6.29 17.84
N VAL A 313 -0.87 -6.13 16.72
CA VAL A 313 -2.31 -5.89 16.62
C VAL A 313 -3.00 -7.19 16.22
N THR A 314 -4.03 -7.56 16.97
CA THR A 314 -4.95 -8.65 16.62
C THR A 314 -6.38 -8.15 16.74
N LEU A 315 -7.25 -8.64 15.86
CA LEU A 315 -8.68 -8.36 15.91
C LEU A 315 -9.38 -9.58 16.49
N GLU A 316 -10.24 -9.37 17.47
CA GLU A 316 -11.17 -10.42 17.89
C GLU A 316 -12.49 -10.25 17.14
N THR A 317 -12.99 -11.37 16.65
CA THR A 317 -14.22 -11.47 15.88
C THR A 317 -15.19 -12.36 16.64
N ASP A 318 -16.41 -11.87 16.79
CA ASP A 318 -17.55 -12.69 17.22
C ASP A 318 -18.45 -12.88 15.99
N ASP A 319 -18.62 -14.14 15.58
CA ASP A 319 -19.11 -14.52 14.26
C ASP A 319 -18.32 -13.82 13.12
N ASP A 320 -18.98 -12.90 12.40
CA ASP A 320 -18.41 -12.13 11.28
C ASP A 320 -18.17 -10.64 11.63
N VAL A 321 -18.43 -10.24 12.88
CA VAL A 321 -18.32 -8.86 13.35
C VAL A 321 -17.08 -8.75 14.23
N VAL A 322 -16.24 -7.74 13.96
CA VAL A 322 -15.11 -7.44 14.85
C VAL A 322 -15.66 -6.84 16.13
N SER A 323 -15.21 -7.37 17.27
CA SER A 323 -15.66 -6.96 18.60
C SER A 323 -14.65 -6.03 19.30
N GLU A 324 -13.35 -6.32 19.17
CA GLU A 324 -12.30 -5.51 19.78
C GLU A 324 -10.96 -5.55 19.02
N ILE A 325 -10.19 -4.47 19.16
CA ILE A 325 -8.82 -4.36 18.69
C ILE A 325 -7.88 -4.58 19.89
N LYS A 326 -7.06 -5.62 19.85
CA LYS A 326 -6.03 -5.89 20.86
C LYS A 326 -4.67 -5.40 20.37
N LEU A 327 -4.19 -4.32 21.01
CA LEU A 327 -2.82 -3.83 20.85
C LEU A 327 -1.95 -4.33 22.00
N LYS A 328 -0.85 -5.02 21.66
CA LYS A 328 0.15 -5.46 22.64
C LYS A 328 1.55 -5.04 22.20
N TYR A 329 2.30 -4.41 23.08
CA TYR A 329 3.71 -4.11 22.84
C TYR A 329 4.46 -5.41 22.47
N PHE A 330 5.20 -5.36 21.37
CA PHE A 330 5.94 -6.48 20.83
C PHE A 330 7.44 -6.32 21.08
N ASP A 331 8.05 -5.27 20.52
CA ASP A 331 9.47 -4.96 20.69
C ASP A 331 9.76 -3.51 20.24
N THR A 332 11.00 -3.05 20.36
CA THR A 332 11.45 -1.73 19.86
C THR A 332 12.60 -1.92 18.87
N VAL A 333 12.47 -1.34 17.67
CA VAL A 333 13.53 -1.30 16.65
C VAL A 333 13.65 0.11 16.07
N PRO A 334 14.74 0.46 15.35
CA PRO A 334 14.84 1.75 14.69
C PRO A 334 13.65 2.03 13.77
N PRO A 335 13.18 3.28 13.66
CA PRO A 335 12.10 3.66 12.75
C PRO A 335 12.34 3.14 11.33
N ALA A 336 11.40 2.35 10.82
CA ALA A 336 11.47 1.75 9.49
C ALA A 336 10.59 2.50 8.49
N VAL A 337 10.84 2.25 7.20
CA VAL A 337 9.98 2.68 6.10
C VAL A 337 9.04 1.54 5.71
N SER A 338 7.85 1.87 5.22
CA SER A 338 6.83 0.88 4.83
C SER A 338 7.10 0.19 3.49
#